data_AF-A0A7K0LRS6-F1
#
_entry.id   AF-A0A7K0LRS6-F1
#
_cell.length_a   1.000
_cell.length_b   1.000
_cell.length_c   1.000
_cell.angle_alpha   90.00
_cell.angle_beta   90.00
_cell.angle_gamma   90.00
#
_symmetry.space_group_name_H-M   'P 1'
#
loop_
_entity.id
_entity.type
_entity.pdbx_description
1 polymer ?
#
loop_
_entity_poly.entity_id
_entity_poly.type
_entity_poly.pdbx_seq_one_letter_code
_entity_poly.pdbx_strand_id
1 'polypeptide(L)'
;MFDPRRISMSGTKRAVAVAITVTSTLMLAACGSTPSTTSSTASNTESVASSPASGATGSAEVFSSWTSGSESAALQSLFDTTKSANPSLELVNAAVAGGAGVNSKQVLTDRLAAGDVPETWKTTLGSELSNYVKQGVVADLTDLYASEGWDKVVPKELIDNMSYDGKTYAALTGVHRANVLWYNKPLVEDAGVTVPATLTFADFATIATQLQGKGITPLCLGDKDTWTAAQLLEAIIV
;
A
#
# COMPACT_ATOMS: atom_id res chain seq x y z
N MET A 1 -29.54 -33.98 4.50
CA MET A 1 -29.28 -35.43 4.67
C MET A 1 -28.26 -35.82 3.61
N PHE A 2 -26.99 -35.85 3.99
CA PHE A 2 -25.84 -36.16 3.13
C PHE A 2 -25.63 -37.68 3.15
N ASP A 3 -25.44 -38.29 1.98
CA ASP A 3 -25.08 -39.71 1.85
C ASP A 3 -23.59 -39.83 1.48
N PRO A 4 -22.73 -40.28 2.39
CA PRO A 4 -21.33 -40.58 2.13
C PRO A 4 -21.16 -42.10 2.04
N ARG A 5 -21.02 -42.65 0.83
CA ARG A 5 -20.24 -43.87 0.48
C ARG A 5 -20.64 -44.47 -0.89
N ARG A 6 -19.83 -44.21 -1.94
CA ARG A 6 -19.42 -45.16 -3.00
C ARG A 6 -18.08 -44.64 -3.58
N ILE A 7 -16.94 -45.06 -3.05
CA ILE A 7 -16.12 -46.23 -3.44
C ILE A 7 -15.66 -46.17 -4.90
N SER A 8 -14.37 -45.90 -5.14
CA SER A 8 -13.39 -46.95 -5.49
C SER A 8 -12.01 -46.36 -5.81
N MET A 9 -10.98 -46.86 -5.10
CA MET A 9 -9.56 -46.59 -5.32
C MET A 9 -9.02 -47.53 -6.41
N SER A 10 -8.13 -47.03 -7.27
CA SER A 10 -7.14 -47.83 -8.01
C SER A 10 -6.19 -46.85 -8.73
N GLY A 11 -4.97 -46.67 -8.20
CA GLY A 11 -3.74 -47.13 -8.87
C GLY A 11 -3.31 -46.19 -10.01
N THR A 12 -2.18 -45.50 -9.99
CA THR A 12 -0.84 -46.09 -9.89
C THR A 12 0.17 -44.95 -9.73
N LYS A 13 1.06 -45.08 -8.76
CA LYS A 13 2.24 -44.21 -8.61
C LYS A 13 3.18 -44.45 -9.78
N ARG A 14 3.55 -43.40 -10.52
CA ARG A 14 4.78 -43.41 -11.33
C ARG A 14 5.62 -42.21 -10.94
N ALA A 15 6.53 -42.46 -10.01
CA ALA A 15 7.73 -41.67 -9.84
C ALA A 15 8.56 -41.81 -11.11
N VAL A 16 8.87 -40.70 -11.76
CA VAL A 16 9.93 -40.61 -12.76
C VAL A 16 11.00 -39.72 -12.14
N ALA A 17 11.97 -40.39 -11.52
CA ALA A 17 13.26 -39.82 -11.21
C ALA A 17 14.06 -39.75 -12.52
N VAL A 18 14.45 -38.55 -12.93
CA VAL A 18 15.52 -38.37 -13.93
C VAL A 18 16.69 -37.74 -13.21
N ALA A 19 17.78 -38.50 -13.21
CA ALA A 19 19.06 -38.17 -12.61
C ALA A 19 19.91 -37.31 -13.55
N ILE A 20 20.56 -36.31 -12.94
CA ILE A 20 21.97 -35.90 -13.11
C ILE A 20 22.47 -35.60 -14.54
N THR A 21 22.83 -34.33 -14.78
CA THR A 21 24.17 -34.01 -15.29
C THR A 21 24.61 -32.63 -14.80
N VAL A 22 25.55 -32.63 -13.86
CA VAL A 22 26.33 -31.45 -13.45
C VAL A 22 27.56 -31.41 -14.34
N THR A 23 27.70 -30.37 -15.16
CA THR A 23 28.96 -30.06 -15.85
C THR A 23 29.54 -28.78 -15.28
N SER A 24 30.47 -28.97 -14.34
CA SER A 24 31.40 -27.96 -13.87
C SER A 24 32.50 -27.75 -14.91
N THR A 25 32.69 -26.52 -15.39
CA THR A 25 33.93 -26.08 -16.02
C THR A 25 34.48 -24.90 -15.25
N LEU A 26 35.44 -25.20 -14.36
CA LEU A 26 36.39 -24.22 -13.84
C LEU A 26 37.41 -23.91 -14.94
N MET A 27 37.64 -22.64 -15.24
CA MET A 27 38.92 -22.18 -15.75
C MET A 27 39.48 -21.14 -14.79
N LEU A 28 40.57 -21.53 -14.13
CA LEU A 28 41.44 -20.70 -13.32
C LEU A 28 42.63 -20.32 -14.22
N ALA A 29 42.80 -19.03 -14.51
CA ALA A 29 44.03 -18.49 -15.07
C ALA A 29 44.59 -17.46 -14.10
N ALA A 30 45.88 -17.63 -13.82
CA ALA A 30 46.60 -17.13 -12.66
C ALA A 30 47.40 -15.85 -12.96
N CYS A 31 47.68 -15.14 -11.86
CA CYS A 31 48.87 -14.32 -11.55
C CYS A 31 49.25 -13.12 -12.44
N GLY A 32 49.24 -11.95 -11.79
CA GLY A 32 50.09 -10.81 -12.13
C GLY A 32 50.13 -9.80 -10.98
N SER A 33 51.17 -9.85 -10.15
CA SER A 33 51.40 -9.01 -8.96
C SER A 33 52.59 -8.07 -9.18
N THR A 34 52.46 -6.77 -8.94
CA THR A 34 53.48 -5.83 -8.38
C THR A 34 52.85 -4.44 -8.10
N PRO A 35 53.45 -3.52 -7.31
CA PRO A 35 52.81 -3.03 -6.10
C PRO A 35 52.65 -1.50 -6.01
N SER A 36 51.92 -1.07 -4.96
CA SER A 36 52.03 0.23 -4.25
C SER A 36 51.87 1.53 -5.04
N THR A 37 50.78 2.26 -4.78
CA THR A 37 50.86 3.68 -4.41
C THR A 37 49.66 4.05 -3.53
N THR A 38 49.95 4.35 -2.27
CA THR A 38 49.07 5.04 -1.33
C THR A 38 48.88 6.47 -1.81
N SER A 39 47.63 6.91 -1.97
CA SER A 39 47.29 8.34 -2.01
C SER A 39 45.87 8.53 -1.51
N SER A 40 45.79 8.93 -0.25
CA SER A 40 44.68 9.65 0.34
C SER A 40 44.37 10.88 -0.52
N THR A 41 43.08 11.19 -0.76
CA THR A 41 42.48 12.54 -0.64
C THR A 41 41.13 12.62 -1.36
N ALA A 42 40.15 13.17 -0.64
CA ALA A 42 38.88 13.77 -1.05
C ALA A 42 37.75 12.86 -1.56
N SER A 43 36.85 12.51 -0.62
CA SER A 43 35.42 12.38 -0.92
C SER A 43 34.92 13.69 -1.53
N ASN A 44 34.62 13.68 -2.82
CA ASN A 44 33.74 14.67 -3.42
C ASN A 44 32.31 14.34 -2.99
N THR A 45 31.85 15.00 -1.93
CA THR A 45 30.43 15.19 -1.68
C THR A 45 29.92 16.13 -2.77
N GLU A 46 29.30 15.59 -3.81
CA GLU A 46 28.52 16.38 -4.75
C GLU A 46 27.35 17.01 -4.00
N SER A 47 27.49 18.30 -3.71
CA SER A 47 26.39 19.17 -3.35
C SER A 47 25.49 19.29 -4.58
N VAL A 48 24.33 18.61 -4.55
CA VAL A 48 23.26 18.88 -5.50
C VAL A 48 22.66 20.22 -5.10
N ALA A 49 23.14 21.28 -5.75
CA ALA A 49 22.56 22.60 -5.65
C ALA A 49 21.13 22.56 -6.20
N SER A 50 20.19 22.96 -5.36
CA SER A 50 18.77 23.13 -5.68
C SER A 50 18.62 24.19 -6.77
N SER A 51 18.35 23.74 -8.00
CA SER A 51 17.84 24.61 -9.06
C SER A 51 16.34 24.80 -8.89
N PRO A 52 15.79 26.01 -9.12
CA PRO A 52 14.36 26.24 -9.10
C PRO A 52 13.68 25.37 -10.18
N ALA A 53 12.50 24.83 -9.85
CA ALA A 53 11.72 23.94 -10.69
C ALA A 53 11.49 24.50 -12.11
N SER A 54 12.32 24.09 -13.07
CA SER A 54 11.98 24.14 -14.48
C SER A 54 11.23 22.85 -14.82
N GLY A 55 10.01 23.00 -15.37
CA GLY A 55 9.01 21.95 -15.54
C GLY A 55 9.56 20.56 -15.86
N ALA A 56 9.12 19.58 -15.09
CA ALA A 56 9.51 18.18 -15.28
C ALA A 56 9.16 17.74 -16.71
N THR A 57 10.16 17.22 -17.43
CA THR A 57 10.00 16.60 -18.75
C THR A 57 10.25 15.10 -18.59
N GLY A 58 9.32 14.26 -19.06
CA GLY A 58 9.41 12.80 -18.93
C GLY A 58 8.05 12.15 -18.70
N SER A 59 8.06 10.85 -18.40
CA SER A 59 6.91 10.09 -17.93
C SER A 59 7.10 9.75 -16.44
N ALA A 60 6.04 9.84 -15.65
CA ALA A 60 6.01 9.39 -14.27
C ALA A 60 4.81 8.46 -14.06
N GLU A 61 5.09 7.23 -13.66
CA GLU A 61 4.11 6.24 -13.28
C GLU A 61 3.67 6.43 -11.82
N VAL A 62 2.35 6.43 -11.62
CA VAL A 62 1.71 6.47 -10.30
C VAL A 62 1.02 5.14 -10.06
N PHE A 63 1.62 4.31 -9.21
CA PHE A 63 1.07 3.01 -8.84
C PHE A 63 0.16 3.12 -7.61
N SER A 64 -1.05 2.58 -7.67
CA SER A 64 -1.99 2.69 -6.54
C SER A 64 -3.01 1.56 -6.50
N SER A 65 -3.78 1.51 -5.41
CA SER A 65 -4.97 0.66 -5.30
C SER A 65 -6.28 1.44 -5.53
N TRP A 66 -6.21 2.72 -5.94
CA TRP A 66 -7.34 3.65 -6.01
C TRP A 66 -8.18 3.42 -7.28
N THR A 67 -9.12 2.49 -7.18
CA THR A 67 -9.88 1.96 -8.34
C THR A 67 -11.39 2.08 -8.20
N SER A 68 -11.91 2.38 -7.01
CA SER A 68 -13.34 2.68 -6.86
C SER A 68 -13.67 4.06 -7.44
N GLY A 69 -14.95 4.32 -7.75
CA GLY A 69 -15.36 5.56 -8.42
C GLY A 69 -14.89 6.84 -7.70
N SER A 70 -14.99 6.90 -6.37
CA SER A 70 -14.50 8.04 -5.59
C SER A 70 -12.98 8.11 -5.50
N GLU A 71 -12.30 6.96 -5.39
CA GLU A 71 -10.83 6.91 -5.32
C GLU A 71 -10.19 7.31 -6.65
N SER A 72 -10.70 6.80 -7.77
CA SER A 72 -10.22 7.17 -9.10
C SER A 72 -10.49 8.63 -9.41
N ALA A 73 -11.62 9.19 -8.96
CA ALA A 73 -11.88 10.63 -9.08
C ALA A 73 -10.88 11.47 -8.26
N ALA A 74 -10.54 11.03 -7.05
CA ALA A 74 -9.51 11.69 -6.24
C ALA A 74 -8.13 11.62 -6.91
N LEU A 75 -7.75 10.46 -7.45
CA LEU A 75 -6.49 10.31 -8.20
C LEU A 75 -6.45 11.21 -9.43
N GLN A 76 -7.55 11.28 -10.18
CA GLN A 76 -7.66 12.13 -11.36
C GLN A 76 -7.48 13.61 -11.00
N SER A 77 -8.04 14.07 -9.89
CA SER A 77 -7.84 15.45 -9.42
C SER A 77 -6.36 15.77 -9.15
N LEU A 78 -5.59 14.80 -8.63
CA LEU A 78 -4.15 14.96 -8.44
C LEU A 78 -3.43 15.02 -9.79
N PHE A 79 -3.81 14.17 -10.74
CA PHE A 79 -3.24 14.16 -12.09
C PHE A 79 -3.49 15.48 -12.82
N ASP A 80 -4.71 15.99 -12.77
CA ASP A 80 -5.10 17.23 -13.43
C ASP A 80 -4.34 18.43 -12.84
N THR A 81 -4.17 18.46 -11.52
CA THR A 81 -3.40 19.50 -10.82
C THR A 81 -1.93 19.46 -11.23
N THR A 82 -1.32 18.27 -11.20
CA THR A 82 0.08 18.08 -11.58
C THR A 82 0.32 18.41 -13.05
N LYS A 83 -0.58 18.00 -13.95
CA LYS A 83 -0.49 18.27 -15.38
C LYS A 83 -0.65 19.76 -15.69
N SER A 84 -1.53 20.46 -14.97
CA SER A 84 -1.69 21.91 -15.10
C SER A 84 -0.43 22.67 -14.70
N ALA A 85 0.26 22.21 -13.65
CA ALA A 85 1.54 22.77 -13.22
C ALA A 85 2.72 22.32 -14.11
N ASN A 86 2.64 21.14 -14.73
CA ASN A 86 3.69 20.52 -15.54
C ASN A 86 3.14 19.99 -16.87
N PRO A 87 2.84 20.85 -17.85
CA PRO A 87 2.18 20.43 -19.09
C PRO A 87 2.99 19.41 -19.92
N SER A 88 4.31 19.43 -19.79
CA SER A 88 5.24 18.51 -20.46
C SER A 88 5.38 17.14 -19.79
N LEU A 89 4.89 16.98 -18.56
CA LEU A 89 5.00 15.72 -17.82
C LEU A 89 3.89 14.75 -18.27
N GLU A 90 4.27 13.57 -18.74
CA GLU A 90 3.35 12.47 -18.95
C GLU A 90 3.11 11.75 -17.62
N LEU A 91 1.85 11.51 -17.27
CA LEU A 91 1.47 10.79 -16.06
C LEU A 91 0.80 9.48 -16.46
N VAL A 92 1.34 8.36 -15.96
CA VAL A 92 0.80 7.03 -16.23
C VAL A 92 0.09 6.54 -14.98
N ASN A 93 -1.21 6.25 -15.10
CA ASN A 93 -2.00 5.66 -14.03
C ASN A 93 -1.87 4.13 -14.07
N ALA A 94 -1.17 3.55 -13.10
CA ALA A 94 -0.98 2.11 -12.96
C ALA A 94 -1.75 1.54 -11.77
N ALA A 95 -3.01 1.95 -11.61
CA ALA A 95 -3.86 1.45 -10.54
C ALA A 95 -4.21 -0.04 -10.70
N VAL A 96 -4.04 -0.81 -9.64
CA VAL A 96 -4.38 -2.24 -9.57
C VAL A 96 -5.60 -2.43 -8.66
N ALA A 97 -6.64 -3.06 -9.20
CA ALA A 97 -7.88 -3.29 -8.47
C ALA A 97 -7.73 -4.37 -7.38
N GLY A 98 -8.35 -4.12 -6.22
CA GLY A 98 -8.41 -5.04 -5.08
C GLY A 98 -8.59 -4.29 -3.76
N GLY A 99 -9.55 -4.72 -2.95
CA GLY A 99 -9.82 -4.11 -1.64
C GLY A 99 -8.59 -4.08 -0.73
N ALA A 100 -8.46 -3.03 0.08
CA ALA A 100 -7.32 -2.77 0.98
C ALA A 100 -5.92 -2.81 0.32
N GLY A 101 -5.83 -2.79 -1.01
CA GLY A 101 -4.57 -2.90 -1.75
C GLY A 101 -3.93 -4.29 -1.71
N VAL A 102 -4.68 -5.36 -1.41
CA VAL A 102 -4.11 -6.72 -1.31
C VAL A 102 -3.41 -7.12 -2.62
N ASN A 103 -4.08 -6.95 -3.77
CA ASN A 103 -3.51 -7.28 -5.07
C ASN A 103 -2.37 -6.33 -5.45
N SER A 104 -2.53 -5.03 -5.20
CA SER A 104 -1.53 -4.02 -5.55
C SER A 104 -0.23 -4.23 -4.78
N LYS A 105 -0.30 -4.67 -3.51
CA LYS A 105 0.88 -5.00 -2.71
C LYS A 105 1.69 -6.14 -3.30
N GLN A 106 1.02 -7.23 -3.71
CA GLN A 106 1.71 -8.36 -4.33
C GLN A 106 2.38 -7.93 -5.66
N VAL A 107 1.65 -7.23 -6.52
CA VAL A 107 2.19 -6.72 -7.79
C VAL A 107 3.38 -5.79 -7.54
N LEU A 108 3.29 -4.88 -6.57
CA LEU A 108 4.39 -3.99 -6.22
C LEU A 108 5.61 -4.77 -5.72
N THR A 109 5.42 -5.78 -4.85
CA THR A 109 6.53 -6.63 -4.38
C THR A 109 7.24 -7.33 -5.54
N ASP A 110 6.50 -7.89 -6.49
CA ASP A 110 7.09 -8.59 -7.64
C ASP A 110 7.87 -7.61 -8.54
N ARG A 111 7.31 -6.40 -8.76
CA ARG A 111 7.94 -5.32 -9.53
C ARG A 111 9.24 -4.82 -8.88
N LEU A 112 9.21 -4.55 -7.57
CA LEU A 112 10.41 -4.16 -6.82
C LEU A 112 11.50 -5.23 -6.87
N ALA A 113 11.13 -6.52 -6.76
CA ALA A 113 12.07 -7.63 -6.88
C ALA A 113 12.67 -7.77 -8.29
N ALA A 114 11.93 -7.37 -9.32
CA ALA A 114 12.38 -7.33 -10.70
C ALA A 114 13.19 -6.07 -11.06
N GLY A 115 13.31 -5.10 -10.15
CA GLY A 115 13.94 -3.80 -10.40
C GLY A 115 13.09 -2.83 -11.24
N ASP A 116 11.83 -3.16 -11.47
CA ASP A 116 10.83 -2.32 -12.14
C ASP A 116 10.13 -1.43 -11.09
N VAL A 117 10.84 -0.43 -10.58
CA VAL A 117 10.34 0.44 -9.51
C VAL A 117 9.51 1.58 -10.12
N PRO A 118 8.22 1.73 -9.76
CA PRO A 118 7.42 2.87 -10.21
C PRO A 118 8.00 4.20 -9.69
N GLU A 119 7.82 5.30 -10.42
CA GLU A 119 8.27 6.63 -9.95
C GLU A 119 7.62 7.03 -8.62
N THR A 120 6.35 6.65 -8.40
CA THR A 120 5.71 6.79 -7.10
C THR A 120 4.61 5.75 -6.90
N TRP A 121 4.34 5.41 -5.64
CA TRP A 121 3.22 4.54 -5.30
C TRP A 121 2.50 4.93 -4.01
N LYS A 122 1.23 4.54 -3.92
CA LYS A 122 0.48 4.61 -2.67
C LYS A 122 0.96 3.51 -1.72
N THR A 123 1.36 3.90 -0.51
CA THR A 123 1.66 2.99 0.60
C THR A 123 0.83 3.34 1.84
N THR A 124 0.70 2.41 2.77
CA THR A 124 0.27 2.73 4.14
C THR A 124 1.49 3.15 4.96
N LEU A 125 1.31 4.11 5.88
CA LEU A 125 2.37 4.61 6.75
C LEU A 125 2.72 3.61 7.86
N GLY A 126 3.84 3.82 8.55
CA GLY A 126 4.31 2.94 9.63
C GLY A 126 5.12 1.75 9.10
N SER A 127 4.71 0.52 9.47
CA SER A 127 5.50 -0.69 9.24
C SER A 127 5.71 -1.01 7.76
N GLU A 128 4.69 -0.79 6.93
CA GLU A 128 4.76 -1.02 5.48
C GLU A 128 5.79 -0.09 4.83
N LEU A 129 5.71 1.22 5.08
CA LEU A 129 6.73 2.18 4.64
C LEU A 129 8.13 1.83 5.16
N SER A 130 8.25 1.49 6.45
CA SER A 130 9.54 1.13 7.06
C SER A 130 10.22 -0.06 6.38
N ASN A 131 9.45 -1.01 5.85
CA ASN A 131 9.99 -2.14 5.11
C ASN A 131 10.59 -1.70 3.76
N TYR A 132 9.96 -0.74 3.07
CA TYR A 132 10.50 -0.18 1.83
C TYR A 132 11.76 0.66 2.08
N VAL A 133 11.81 1.41 3.19
CA VAL A 133 13.02 2.14 3.61
C VAL A 133 14.19 1.18 3.82
N LYS A 134 13.97 0.07 4.54
CA LYS A 134 15.01 -0.95 4.78
C LYS A 134 15.47 -1.66 3.51
N GLN A 135 14.61 -1.74 2.49
CA GLN A 135 14.98 -2.27 1.17
C GLN A 135 15.76 -1.26 0.32
N GLY A 136 15.82 0.02 0.72
CA GLY A 136 16.53 1.06 -0.01
C GLY A 136 15.83 1.49 -1.31
N VAL A 137 14.53 1.23 -1.45
CA VAL A 137 13.75 1.51 -2.67
C VAL A 137 12.97 2.82 -2.62
N VAL A 138 13.05 3.58 -1.52
CA VAL A 138 12.37 4.87 -1.33
C VAL A 138 13.39 5.98 -1.09
N ALA A 139 13.13 7.15 -1.68
CA ALA A 139 13.97 8.33 -1.52
C ALA A 139 13.73 9.03 -0.18
N ASP A 140 14.79 9.64 0.35
CA ASP A 140 14.71 10.57 1.49
C ASP A 140 14.07 11.88 1.03
N LEU A 141 12.96 12.28 1.68
CA LEU A 141 12.19 13.48 1.38
C LEU A 141 12.39 14.58 2.44
N THR A 142 13.35 14.44 3.35
CA THR A 142 13.56 15.38 4.47
C THR A 142 13.78 16.81 3.99
N ASP A 143 14.64 17.00 2.99
CA ASP A 143 14.91 18.33 2.43
C ASP A 143 13.70 18.91 1.70
N LEU A 144 12.90 18.06 1.04
CA LEU A 144 11.67 18.47 0.38
C LEU A 144 10.66 18.99 1.41
N TYR A 145 10.46 18.26 2.51
CA TYR A 145 9.58 18.68 3.61
C TYR A 145 9.97 20.04 4.19
N ALA A 146 11.27 20.26 4.41
CA ALA A 146 11.80 21.52 4.91
C ALA A 146 11.57 22.67 3.91
N SER A 147 11.86 22.43 2.62
CA SER A 147 11.76 23.45 1.56
C SER A 147 10.32 23.87 1.26
N GLU A 148 9.38 22.92 1.26
CA GLU A 148 7.95 23.16 1.03
C GLU A 148 7.22 23.62 2.32
N GLY A 149 7.92 23.57 3.46
CA GLY A 149 7.34 23.92 4.75
C GLY A 149 6.29 22.93 5.26
N TRP A 150 6.28 21.70 4.75
CA TRP A 150 5.31 20.67 5.11
C TRP A 150 5.38 20.27 6.59
N ASP A 151 6.56 20.40 7.21
CA ASP A 151 6.77 20.16 8.64
C ASP A 151 5.92 21.07 9.56
N LYS A 152 5.42 22.18 9.02
CA LYS A 152 4.60 23.15 9.78
C LYS A 152 3.11 22.88 9.69
N VAL A 153 2.67 22.11 8.69
CA VAL A 153 1.25 21.87 8.41
C VAL A 153 0.84 20.42 8.63
N VAL A 154 1.78 19.48 8.52
CA VAL A 154 1.54 18.08 8.85
C VAL A 154 1.71 17.88 10.36
N PRO A 155 0.73 17.31 11.07
CA PRO A 155 0.87 16.97 12.48
C PRO A 155 2.10 16.10 12.74
N LYS A 156 2.83 16.41 13.82
CA LYS A 156 4.08 15.72 14.18
C LYS A 156 3.92 14.20 14.25
N GLU A 157 2.82 13.70 14.82
CA GLU A 157 2.55 12.26 14.92
C GLU A 157 2.47 11.57 13.56
N LEU A 158 2.01 12.27 12.52
CA LEU A 158 1.99 11.75 11.16
C LEU A 158 3.38 11.78 10.52
N ILE A 159 4.15 12.85 10.76
CA ILE A 159 5.56 12.93 10.32
C ILE A 159 6.36 11.78 10.93
N ASP A 160 6.18 11.52 12.22
CA ASP A 160 6.86 10.42 12.92
C ASP A 160 6.49 9.05 12.31
N ASN A 161 5.24 8.85 11.88
CA ASN A 161 4.80 7.63 11.16
C ASN A 161 5.30 7.53 9.71
N MET A 162 5.77 8.64 9.12
CA MET A 162 6.40 8.71 7.80
C MET A 162 7.93 8.67 7.89
N SER A 163 8.48 8.63 9.10
CA SER A 163 9.90 8.77 9.35
C SER A 163 10.56 7.47 9.78
N TYR A 164 11.82 7.30 9.40
CA TYR A 164 12.67 6.18 9.82
C TYR A 164 14.10 6.70 10.03
N ASP A 165 14.74 6.36 11.16
CA ASP A 165 16.06 6.86 11.53
C ASP A 165 16.24 8.39 11.38
N GLY A 166 15.19 9.15 11.73
CA GLY A 166 15.19 10.62 11.73
C GLY A 166 15.00 11.28 10.36
N LYS A 167 14.67 10.52 9.31
CA LYS A 167 14.41 11.02 7.95
C LYS A 167 12.98 10.72 7.52
N THR A 168 12.37 11.59 6.72
CA THR A 168 11.00 11.44 6.21
C THR A 168 11.00 10.80 4.82
N TYR A 169 10.14 9.81 4.58
CA TYR A 169 10.17 9.00 3.32
C TYR A 169 8.85 8.96 2.54
N ALA A 170 7.83 9.71 2.97
CA ALA A 170 6.54 9.74 2.29
C ALA A 170 5.93 11.14 2.30
N ALA A 171 5.21 11.49 1.24
CA ALA A 171 4.35 12.68 1.20
C ALA A 171 2.91 12.30 1.59
N LEU A 172 2.32 13.05 2.52
CA LEU A 172 0.97 12.77 3.01
C LEU A 172 -0.10 13.24 2.01
N THR A 173 -0.96 12.33 1.55
CA THR A 173 -2.08 12.66 0.65
C THR A 173 -3.43 12.74 1.36
N GLY A 174 -3.56 12.15 2.55
CA GLY A 174 -4.80 12.17 3.33
C GLY A 174 -4.73 11.30 4.57
N VAL A 175 -5.77 11.40 5.41
CA VAL A 175 -5.92 10.60 6.64
C VAL A 175 -7.30 9.96 6.64
N HIS A 176 -7.34 8.63 6.73
CA HIS A 176 -8.59 7.90 6.85
C HIS A 176 -8.91 7.59 8.31
N ARG A 177 -10.19 7.61 8.66
CA ARG A 177 -10.68 7.16 9.96
C ARG A 177 -11.37 5.82 9.80
N ALA A 178 -10.80 4.77 10.42
CA ALA A 178 -11.29 3.40 10.27
C ALA A 178 -12.53 3.11 11.14
N ASN A 179 -12.62 3.70 12.33
CA ASN A 179 -13.67 3.43 13.33
C ASN A 179 -14.92 4.29 13.14
N VAL A 180 -15.56 4.19 11.98
CA VAL A 180 -16.80 4.92 11.66
C VAL A 180 -17.93 3.95 11.37
N LEU A 181 -19.02 4.05 12.14
CA LEU A 181 -20.26 3.37 11.83
C LEU A 181 -21.14 4.28 10.95
N TRP A 182 -21.31 3.87 9.70
CA TRP A 182 -22.25 4.51 8.78
C TRP A 182 -23.61 3.82 8.86
N TYR A 183 -24.69 4.61 8.82
CA TYR A 183 -26.06 4.07 8.82
C TYR A 183 -26.99 4.91 7.95
N ASN A 184 -28.06 4.27 7.44
CA ASN A 184 -29.07 4.90 6.61
C ASN A 184 -30.16 5.51 7.50
N LYS A 185 -30.11 6.82 7.73
CA LYS A 185 -31.05 7.58 8.59
C LYS A 185 -32.53 7.35 8.23
N PRO A 186 -32.99 7.58 6.98
CA PRO A 186 -34.37 7.28 6.61
C PRO A 186 -34.82 5.87 6.98
N LEU A 187 -33.97 4.87 6.75
CA LEU A 187 -34.30 3.47 7.00
C LEU A 187 -34.44 3.14 8.50
N VAL A 188 -33.59 3.70 9.38
CA VAL A 188 -33.78 3.52 10.84
C VAL A 188 -34.98 4.32 11.35
N GLU A 189 -35.24 5.51 10.81
CA GLU A 189 -36.40 6.34 11.18
C GLU A 189 -37.72 5.67 10.78
N ASP A 190 -37.84 5.14 9.55
CA ASP A 190 -38.99 4.37 9.07
C ASP A 190 -39.19 3.07 9.87
N ALA A 191 -38.09 2.50 10.37
CA ALA A 191 -38.13 1.36 11.27
C ALA A 191 -38.60 1.74 12.69
N GLY A 192 -38.73 3.02 13.03
CA GLY A 192 -39.07 3.50 14.37
C GLY A 192 -37.94 3.27 15.37
N VAL A 193 -36.69 3.23 14.89
CA VAL A 193 -35.48 2.99 15.68
C VAL A 193 -34.75 4.30 15.91
N THR A 194 -34.48 4.62 17.18
CA THR A 194 -33.62 5.75 17.54
C THR A 194 -32.20 5.29 17.74
N VAL A 195 -31.25 5.91 17.04
CA VAL A 195 -29.80 5.66 17.24
C VAL A 195 -29.26 6.67 18.24
N PRO A 196 -28.73 6.24 19.40
CA PRO A 196 -28.17 7.15 20.41
C PRO A 196 -26.87 7.79 19.92
N ALA A 197 -26.54 8.96 20.50
CA ALA A 197 -25.27 9.65 20.21
C ALA A 197 -24.04 8.83 20.64
N THR A 198 -24.20 8.01 21.68
CA THR A 198 -23.22 7.02 22.14
C THR A 198 -23.84 5.65 21.97
N LEU A 199 -23.21 4.78 21.21
CA LEU A 199 -23.72 3.46 20.90
C LEU A 199 -22.90 2.37 21.60
N THR A 200 -23.55 1.58 22.47
CA THR A 200 -22.93 0.39 23.06
C THR A 200 -23.21 -0.86 22.23
N PHE A 201 -22.49 -1.96 22.49
CA PHE A 201 -22.79 -3.25 21.86
C PHE A 201 -24.19 -3.78 22.19
N ALA A 202 -24.69 -3.50 23.40
CA ALA A 202 -26.05 -3.88 23.78
C ALA A 202 -27.09 -3.08 22.97
N ASP A 203 -26.88 -1.76 22.83
CA ASP A 203 -27.75 -0.91 22.01
C ASP A 203 -27.75 -1.36 20.55
N PHE A 204 -26.56 -1.66 20.00
CA PHE A 204 -26.43 -2.18 18.64
C PHE A 204 -27.18 -3.50 18.47
N ALA A 205 -27.06 -4.45 19.41
CA ALA A 205 -27.76 -5.73 19.33
C ALA A 205 -29.30 -5.56 19.40
N THR A 206 -29.78 -4.63 20.23
CA THR A 206 -31.21 -4.28 20.31
C THR A 206 -31.70 -3.67 19.00
N ILE A 207 -30.97 -2.69 18.45
CA ILE A 207 -31.28 -2.04 17.17
C ILE A 207 -31.27 -3.08 16.04
N ALA A 208 -30.26 -3.94 15.99
CA ALA A 208 -30.14 -4.98 14.98
C ALA A 208 -31.35 -5.93 15.00
N THR A 209 -31.81 -6.32 16.19
CA THR A 209 -33.01 -7.17 16.36
C THR A 209 -34.28 -6.46 15.87
N GLN A 210 -34.44 -5.17 16.15
CA GLN A 210 -35.58 -4.38 15.69
C GLN A 210 -35.61 -4.25 14.16
N LEU A 211 -34.46 -4.00 13.54
CA LEU A 211 -34.32 -3.93 12.09
C LEU A 211 -34.63 -5.28 11.44
N GLN A 212 -34.08 -6.38 11.98
CA GLN A 212 -34.37 -7.73 11.50
C GLN A 212 -35.86 -8.07 11.58
N GLY A 213 -36.54 -7.67 12.66
CA GLY A 213 -37.99 -7.85 12.81
C GLY A 213 -38.83 -7.14 11.74
N LYS A 214 -38.24 -6.17 11.03
CA LYS A 214 -38.84 -5.44 9.91
C LYS A 214 -38.32 -5.92 8.55
N GLY A 215 -37.57 -7.02 8.50
CA GLY A 215 -36.98 -7.55 7.28
C GLY A 215 -35.78 -6.74 6.76
N ILE A 216 -35.20 -5.88 7.59
CA ILE A 216 -34.06 -5.04 7.24
C ILE A 216 -32.78 -5.71 7.70
N THR A 217 -31.79 -5.84 6.81
CA THR A 217 -30.45 -6.33 7.16
C THR A 217 -29.76 -5.31 8.09
N PRO A 218 -29.40 -5.69 9.33
CA PRO A 218 -28.93 -4.73 10.33
C PRO A 218 -27.46 -4.31 10.15
N LEU A 219 -26.65 -5.13 9.47
CA LEU A 219 -25.25 -4.87 9.21
C LEU A 219 -24.90 -5.31 7.80
N CYS A 220 -24.41 -4.37 6.99
CA CYS A 220 -23.80 -4.68 5.71
C CYS A 220 -22.30 -4.92 5.93
N LEU A 221 -21.84 -6.15 5.70
CA LEU A 221 -20.43 -6.53 5.80
C LEU A 221 -20.01 -7.25 4.51
N GLY A 222 -19.19 -6.58 3.70
CA GLY A 222 -18.73 -7.07 2.41
C GLY A 222 -17.44 -7.88 2.52
N ASP A 223 -17.50 -9.10 3.07
CA ASP A 223 -16.29 -9.82 3.48
C ASP A 223 -15.67 -10.76 2.44
N LYS A 224 -15.88 -10.52 1.14
CA LYS A 224 -15.33 -11.36 0.07
C LYS A 224 -13.80 -11.48 0.15
N ASP A 225 -13.13 -10.39 0.54
CA ASP A 225 -11.68 -10.28 0.60
C ASP A 225 -11.14 -10.26 2.04
N THR A 226 -11.95 -10.67 3.04
CA THR A 226 -11.63 -10.83 4.49
C THR A 226 -11.18 -9.59 5.27
N TRP A 227 -10.69 -8.55 4.60
CA TRP A 227 -10.14 -7.36 5.25
C TRP A 227 -11.22 -6.53 5.96
N THR A 228 -12.49 -6.57 5.49
CA THR A 228 -13.58 -5.80 6.10
C THR A 228 -14.00 -6.37 7.45
N ALA A 229 -14.03 -7.71 7.61
CA ALA A 229 -14.27 -8.33 8.90
C ALA A 229 -13.09 -8.11 9.86
N ALA A 230 -11.86 -8.16 9.35
CA ALA A 230 -10.67 -7.83 10.15
C ALA A 230 -10.71 -6.37 10.65
N GLN A 231 -11.07 -5.42 9.78
CA GLN A 231 -11.25 -4.02 10.17
C GLN A 231 -12.36 -3.83 11.20
N LEU A 232 -13.51 -4.51 11.02
CA LEU A 232 -14.60 -4.45 11.98
C LEU A 232 -14.15 -4.97 13.35
N LEU A 233 -13.44 -6.10 13.38
CA LEU A 233 -12.90 -6.65 14.61
C LEU A 233 -11.91 -5.67 15.26
N GLU A 234 -10.95 -5.14 14.49
CA GLU A 234 -9.96 -4.18 14.98
C GLU A 234 -10.63 -2.94 15.59
N ALA A 235 -11.61 -2.35 14.90
CA ALA A 235 -12.33 -1.16 15.37
C ALA A 235 -13.19 -1.40 16.64
N ILE A 236 -13.46 -2.67 16.98
CA ILE A 236 -14.23 -3.06 18.16
C ILE A 236 -13.31 -3.33 19.36
N ILE A 237 -12.10 -3.83 19.11
CA ILE A 237 -11.19 -4.28 20.18
C ILE A 237 -10.11 -3.24 20.55
N VAL A 238 -9.86 -2.25 19.68
CA VAL A 238 -8.89 -1.15 19.86
C VAL A 238 -9.64 0.16 20.11
#